data_AF-A0A7K5Z6B8-F1
#
_entry.id   AF-A0A7K5Z6B8-F1
#
_cell.length_a   1.000
_cell.length_b   1.000
_cell.length_c   1.000
_cell.angle_alpha   90.00
_cell.angle_beta   90.00
_cell.angle_gamma   90.00
#
_symmetry.space_group_name_H-M   'P 1'
#
loop_
_entity.id
_entity.type
_entity.pdbx_description
1 polymer ?
#
loop_
_entity_poly.entity_id
_entity_poly.type
_entity_poly.pdbx_seq_one_letter_code
_entity_poly.pdbx_strand_id
1 'polypeptide(L)'
;LPSLLHTANSSKVEFVLAGVAPRGNGSRFALEVATVEEPGVAQRLRSVRSIDDEYTPAVFETLSLVAESRNDSSVLSFLQWKATAYGSQTPRREDSIQCRPRGLQAANWTLPASSLVRAYFGEGVGSTYTVSAINISFGGEDGKVYQEKRYLRWSALLGFGQSPEDSFSPLVISITAVALGTPLAMLLLGGCVVLCAQRRRYSDYEPIN
;
A
#
# COMPACT_ATOMS: atom_id res chain seq x y z
N LEU A 1 7.51 12.25 4.51
CA LEU A 1 6.22 11.56 4.30
C LEU A 1 5.77 11.72 2.85
N PRO A 2 5.14 10.71 2.22
CA PRO A 2 5.26 9.34 2.64
C PRO A 2 6.69 8.85 2.30
N SER A 3 7.33 8.18 3.25
CA SER A 3 8.60 7.51 2.97
C SER A 3 8.21 6.11 2.51
N LEU A 4 8.08 5.90 1.20
CA LEU A 4 7.76 4.58 0.66
C LEU A 4 8.99 3.69 0.79
N LEU A 5 8.81 2.40 1.12
CA LEU A 5 9.93 1.45 1.15
C LEU A 5 10.44 1.20 -0.27
N HIS A 6 11.72 1.49 -0.52
CA HIS A 6 12.34 1.37 -1.84
C HIS A 6 13.17 0.09 -1.97
N THR A 7 13.17 -0.50 -3.17
CA THR A 7 14.08 -1.59 -3.56
C THR A 7 14.94 -1.17 -4.76
N ALA A 8 16.00 -1.92 -5.04
CA ALA A 8 16.86 -1.68 -6.21
C ALA A 8 16.11 -1.76 -7.55
N ASN A 9 14.95 -2.43 -7.58
CA ASN A 9 14.11 -2.60 -8.77
C ASN A 9 12.98 -1.57 -8.85
N SER A 10 13.05 -0.50 -8.06
CA SER A 10 12.00 0.50 -7.96
C SER A 10 12.51 1.93 -8.19
N SER A 11 11.68 2.75 -8.81
CA SER A 11 11.88 4.18 -8.99
C SER A 11 10.75 4.95 -8.33
N LYS A 12 11.10 6.04 -7.65
CA LYS A 12 10.11 6.94 -7.04
C LYS A 12 9.65 7.97 -8.07
N VAL A 13 8.34 8.16 -8.18
CA VAL A 13 7.71 9.21 -8.98
C VAL A 13 6.95 10.14 -8.06
N GLU A 14 7.07 11.45 -8.29
CA GLU A 14 6.32 12.48 -7.57
C GLU A 14 5.53 13.34 -8.55
N PHE A 15 4.24 13.47 -8.28
CA PHE A 15 3.35 14.38 -8.98
C PHE A 15 3.08 15.60 -8.10
N VAL A 16 3.36 16.79 -8.61
CA VAL A 16 3.16 18.05 -7.89
C VAL A 16 2.29 18.98 -8.71
N LEU A 17 1.22 19.48 -8.08
CA LEU A 17 0.37 20.53 -8.61
C LEU A 17 0.45 21.75 -7.69
N ALA A 18 1.08 22.82 -8.15
CA ALA A 18 1.31 24.03 -7.37
C ALA A 18 0.64 25.25 -8.03
N GLY A 19 -0.14 26.00 -7.26
CA GLY A 19 -0.74 27.27 -7.67
C GLY A 19 -1.88 27.18 -8.69
N VAL A 20 -2.33 25.98 -9.08
CA VAL A 20 -3.36 25.83 -10.10
C VAL A 20 -4.72 26.26 -9.56
N ALA A 21 -5.39 27.14 -10.31
CA ALA A 21 -6.70 27.65 -9.93
C ALA A 21 -7.81 26.59 -10.18
N PRO A 22 -8.58 26.19 -9.15
CA PRO A 22 -9.75 25.37 -9.35
C PRO A 22 -10.82 26.16 -10.11
N ARG A 23 -11.59 25.47 -10.96
CA ARG A 23 -12.61 26.08 -11.82
C ARG A 23 -13.92 26.38 -11.09
N GLY A 24 -14.09 25.87 -9.87
CA GLY A 24 -15.26 26.12 -9.04
C GLY A 24 -15.06 25.66 -7.60
N ASN A 25 -15.99 26.03 -6.75
CA ASN A 25 -16.02 25.60 -5.35
C ASN A 25 -16.16 24.08 -5.29
N GLY A 26 -15.38 23.42 -4.43
CA GLY A 26 -15.41 21.96 -4.32
C GLY A 26 -14.66 21.20 -5.41
N SER A 27 -13.90 21.88 -6.29
CA SER A 27 -13.10 21.20 -7.31
C SER A 27 -12.15 20.18 -6.68
N ARG A 28 -12.12 18.98 -7.25
CA ARG A 28 -11.17 17.92 -6.91
C ARG A 28 -10.29 17.64 -8.12
N PHE A 29 -9.01 17.52 -7.88
CA PHE A 29 -8.06 17.12 -8.91
C PHE A 29 -7.99 15.60 -8.98
N ALA A 30 -7.69 15.08 -10.16
CA ALA A 30 -7.46 13.66 -10.37
C ALA A 30 -6.31 13.48 -11.35
N LEU A 31 -5.62 12.35 -11.22
CA LEU A 31 -4.56 11.90 -12.11
C LEU A 31 -5.03 10.60 -12.75
N GLU A 32 -5.11 10.58 -14.08
CA GLU A 32 -5.27 9.35 -14.83
C GLU A 32 -3.89 8.72 -15.05
N VAL A 33 -3.76 7.44 -14.71
CA VAL A 33 -2.56 6.66 -14.95
C VAL A 33 -2.94 5.54 -15.92
N ALA A 34 -2.31 5.54 -17.08
CA ALA A 34 -2.46 4.49 -18.09
C ALA A 34 -1.24 3.57 -18.09
N THR A 35 -1.47 2.28 -18.23
CA THR A 35 -0.47 1.22 -18.32
C THR A 35 -0.65 0.45 -19.63
N VAL A 36 0.46 -0.06 -20.15
CA VAL A 36 0.48 -0.89 -21.35
C VAL A 36 0.92 -2.29 -20.95
N GLU A 37 0.16 -3.29 -21.34
CA GLU A 37 0.36 -4.68 -21.00
C GLU A 37 0.61 -5.55 -22.22
N GLU A 38 1.51 -6.52 -22.07
CA GLU A 38 1.69 -7.59 -23.05
C GLU A 38 0.49 -8.55 -23.08
N PRO A 39 0.29 -9.28 -24.21
CA PRO A 39 -0.70 -10.34 -24.28
C PRO A 39 -0.53 -11.35 -23.15
N GLY A 40 -1.64 -11.66 -22.47
CA GLY A 40 -1.61 -12.60 -21.35
C GLY A 40 -1.22 -11.99 -20.00
N VAL A 41 -0.97 -10.69 -19.94
CA VAL A 41 -0.81 -9.94 -18.67
C VAL A 41 -2.13 -9.25 -18.31
N ALA A 42 -2.43 -9.16 -17.02
CA ALA A 42 -3.59 -8.44 -16.50
C ALA A 42 -3.18 -7.49 -15.38
N GLN A 43 -3.73 -6.28 -15.39
CA GLN A 43 -3.59 -5.35 -14.29
C GLN A 43 -4.59 -5.69 -13.18
N ARG A 44 -4.13 -5.64 -11.93
CA ARG A 44 -4.96 -5.80 -10.74
C ARG A 44 -4.67 -4.70 -9.73
N LEU A 45 -5.73 -4.06 -9.26
CA LEU A 45 -5.63 -3.13 -8.13
C LEU A 45 -5.73 -3.93 -6.83
N ARG A 46 -4.69 -3.85 -6.00
CA ARG A 46 -4.63 -4.43 -4.67
C ARG A 46 -4.63 -3.32 -3.62
N SER A 47 -5.29 -3.57 -2.50
CA SER A 47 -5.23 -2.72 -1.31
C SER A 47 -4.77 -3.57 -0.13
N VAL A 48 -3.70 -3.13 0.53
CA VAL A 48 -3.16 -3.79 1.73
C VAL A 48 -3.29 -2.80 2.87
N ARG A 49 -3.91 -3.25 3.95
CA ARG A 49 -3.98 -2.51 5.21
C ARG A 49 -3.01 -3.12 6.20
N SER A 50 -2.07 -2.31 6.67
CA SER A 50 -1.12 -2.70 7.71
C SER A 50 -1.24 -1.72 8.86
N ILE A 51 -1.16 -2.23 10.10
CA ILE A 51 -1.03 -1.39 11.29
C ILE A 51 0.38 -0.86 11.47
N ASP A 52 1.35 -1.40 10.71
CA ASP A 52 2.72 -0.91 10.69
C ASP A 52 2.80 0.38 9.89
N ASP A 53 3.23 1.45 10.56
CA ASP A 53 3.39 2.78 10.00
C ASP A 53 4.84 3.30 10.13
N GLU A 54 5.81 2.42 10.40
CA GLU A 54 7.23 2.77 10.61
C GLU A 54 7.77 3.67 9.49
N TYR A 55 7.44 3.35 8.24
CA TYR A 55 7.87 4.12 7.07
C TYR A 55 6.92 5.27 6.70
N THR A 56 5.64 5.19 7.06
CA THR A 56 4.66 6.26 6.79
C THR A 56 3.67 6.44 7.94
N PRO A 57 4.05 7.22 8.98
CA PRO A 57 3.23 7.47 10.14
C PRO A 57 1.76 7.81 9.85
N ALA A 58 0.86 7.15 10.56
CA ALA A 58 -0.59 7.31 10.50
C ALA A 58 -1.24 7.05 9.12
N VAL A 59 -0.56 6.33 8.23
CA VAL A 59 -1.11 5.92 6.92
C VAL A 59 -1.05 4.40 6.79
N PHE A 60 -2.19 3.79 7.09
CA PHE A 60 -2.32 2.34 7.24
C PHE A 60 -2.77 1.62 5.97
N GLU A 61 -2.98 2.34 4.86
CA GLU A 61 -3.44 1.76 3.59
C GLU A 61 -2.45 2.05 2.47
N THR A 62 -1.95 0.98 1.87
CA THR A 62 -1.09 0.97 0.69
C THR A 62 -1.88 0.39 -0.48
N LEU A 63 -1.89 1.10 -1.60
CA LEU A 63 -2.55 0.71 -2.83
C LEU A 63 -1.48 0.34 -3.85
N SER A 64 -1.69 -0.75 -4.57
CA SER A 64 -0.76 -1.23 -5.60
C SER A 64 -1.53 -1.65 -6.84
N LEU A 65 -1.19 -1.07 -7.98
CA LEU A 65 -1.57 -1.57 -9.29
C LEU A 65 -0.48 -2.53 -9.77
N VAL A 66 -0.85 -3.78 -9.98
CA VAL A 66 0.10 -4.88 -10.21
C VAL A 66 -0.18 -5.53 -11.56
N ALA A 67 0.86 -5.66 -12.38
CA ALA A 67 0.80 -6.42 -13.62
C ALA A 67 1.10 -7.89 -13.32
N GLU A 68 0.14 -8.77 -13.56
CA GLU A 68 0.23 -10.19 -13.27
C GLU A 68 0.11 -11.03 -14.53
N SER A 69 0.93 -12.06 -14.64
CA SER A 69 0.77 -13.08 -15.68
C SER A 69 -0.52 -13.86 -15.44
N ARG A 70 -1.36 -14.02 -16.46
CA ARG A 70 -2.61 -14.80 -16.36
C ARG A 70 -2.36 -16.29 -16.18
N ASN A 71 -1.19 -16.80 -16.60
CA ASN A 71 -0.89 -18.22 -16.59
C ASN A 71 -0.46 -18.73 -15.21
N ASP A 72 0.42 -17.98 -14.54
CA ASP A 72 1.06 -18.42 -13.29
C ASP A 72 0.87 -17.43 -12.13
N SER A 73 0.06 -16.38 -12.33
CA SER A 73 -0.21 -15.31 -11.34
C SER A 73 1.04 -14.58 -10.80
N SER A 74 2.18 -14.76 -11.46
CA SER A 74 3.43 -14.11 -11.11
C SER A 74 3.33 -12.61 -11.33
N VAL A 75 3.81 -11.85 -10.35
CA VAL A 75 3.87 -10.39 -10.42
C VAL A 75 5.07 -9.97 -11.25
N LEU A 76 4.81 -9.22 -12.32
CA LEU A 76 5.81 -8.78 -13.29
C LEU A 76 6.28 -7.36 -13.00
N SER A 77 5.35 -6.46 -12.68
CA SER A 77 5.64 -5.07 -12.34
C SER A 77 4.55 -4.49 -11.46
N PHE A 78 4.84 -3.37 -10.82
CA PHE A 78 3.92 -2.70 -9.92
C PHE A 78 4.05 -1.18 -9.96
N LEU A 79 2.94 -0.52 -9.67
CA LEU A 79 2.86 0.87 -9.26
C LEU A 79 2.22 0.92 -7.87
N GLN A 80 2.94 1.34 -6.85
CA GLN A 80 2.52 1.34 -5.44
C GLN A 80 2.51 2.75 -4.86
N TRP A 81 1.46 3.10 -4.11
CA TRP A 81 1.38 4.38 -3.40
C TRP A 81 0.62 4.22 -2.08
N LYS A 82 0.83 5.18 -1.17
CA LYS A 82 0.00 5.28 0.05
C LYS A 82 -1.32 5.96 -0.30
N ALA A 83 -2.42 5.62 0.38
CA ALA A 83 -3.75 6.19 0.15
C ALA A 83 -3.88 7.68 0.59
N THR A 84 -2.79 8.44 0.52
CA THR A 84 -2.69 9.85 0.91
C THR A 84 -1.78 10.63 -0.04
N ALA A 85 -2.07 11.91 -0.18
CA ALA A 85 -1.25 12.95 -0.79
C ALA A 85 -1.11 14.10 0.22
N TYR A 86 -0.33 15.13 -0.10
CA TYR A 86 0.00 16.21 0.83
C TYR A 86 -0.26 17.58 0.24
N GLY A 87 -0.87 18.44 1.04
CA GLY A 87 -1.20 19.83 0.72
C GLY A 87 -0.06 20.83 0.86
N SER A 88 1.17 20.38 1.07
CA SER A 88 2.33 21.26 1.29
C SER A 88 3.63 20.65 0.76
N GLN A 89 4.61 21.50 0.51
CA GLN A 89 5.92 21.09 0.01
C GLN A 89 6.67 20.23 1.02
N THR A 90 6.55 20.56 2.31
CA THR A 90 7.03 19.78 3.45
C THR A 90 5.90 18.92 4.01
N PRO A 91 5.85 17.61 3.70
CA PRO A 91 4.70 16.77 4.01
C PRO A 91 4.44 16.67 5.51
N ARG A 92 3.29 17.17 5.97
CA ARG A 92 2.82 17.09 7.35
C ARG A 92 1.50 16.31 7.43
N ARG A 93 1.24 15.68 8.58
CA ARG A 93 0.01 14.91 8.79
C ARG A 93 -1.25 15.77 8.70
N GLU A 94 -1.20 16.99 9.23
CA GLU A 94 -2.30 17.96 9.16
C GLU A 94 -2.69 18.34 7.71
N ASP A 95 -1.78 18.12 6.76
CA ASP A 95 -1.95 18.48 5.36
C ASP A 95 -2.30 17.28 4.48
N SER A 96 -2.70 16.16 5.10
CA SER A 96 -3.05 14.96 4.37
C SER A 96 -4.29 15.17 3.49
N ILE A 97 -4.22 14.64 2.28
CA ILE A 97 -5.29 14.65 1.29
C ILE A 97 -5.56 13.20 0.93
N GLN A 98 -6.78 12.73 1.18
CA GLN A 98 -7.11 11.34 0.86
C GLN A 98 -7.00 11.08 -0.65
N CYS A 99 -6.34 9.98 -1.02
CA CYS A 99 -6.30 9.48 -2.38
C CYS A 99 -7.35 8.38 -2.55
N ARG A 100 -8.19 8.49 -3.56
CA ARG A 100 -9.18 7.44 -3.89
C ARG A 100 -8.99 6.99 -5.34
N PRO A 101 -8.53 5.75 -5.58
CA PRO A 101 -8.56 5.18 -6.92
C PRO A 101 -10.00 4.88 -7.32
N ARG A 102 -10.34 5.17 -8.57
CA ARG A 102 -11.53 4.63 -9.24
C ARG A 102 -11.15 3.39 -10.00
N GLY A 103 -12.11 2.47 -10.15
CA GLY A 103 -11.87 1.13 -10.70
C GLY A 103 -11.09 1.13 -12.02
N LEU A 104 -10.32 0.06 -12.22
CA LEU A 104 -9.53 -0.17 -13.43
C LEU A 104 -10.47 -0.27 -14.65
N GLN A 105 -10.16 0.48 -15.69
CA GLN A 105 -10.93 0.48 -16.93
C GLN A 105 -10.02 0.11 -18.10
N ALA A 106 -10.56 -0.67 -19.05
CA ALA A 106 -9.92 -0.82 -20.35
C ALA A 106 -9.92 0.55 -21.03
N ALA A 107 -8.74 1.04 -21.41
CA ALA A 107 -8.63 2.31 -22.07
C ALA A 107 -9.00 2.14 -23.55
N ASN A 108 -10.27 2.35 -23.88
CA ASN A 108 -10.77 2.29 -25.26
C ASN A 108 -10.44 3.54 -26.08
N TRP A 109 -9.71 4.50 -25.50
CA TRP A 109 -9.44 5.79 -26.13
C TRP A 109 -8.05 5.78 -26.76
N THR A 110 -7.91 6.54 -27.85
CA THR A 110 -6.63 7.00 -28.35
C THR A 110 -5.96 7.78 -27.22
N LEU A 111 -5.07 7.13 -26.45
CA LEU A 111 -4.09 7.84 -25.62
C LEU A 111 -3.60 9.04 -26.44
N PRO A 112 -3.54 10.26 -25.89
CA PRO A 112 -2.89 11.36 -26.60
C PRO A 112 -1.53 10.84 -27.03
N ALA A 113 -1.35 10.71 -28.35
CA ALA A 113 -0.40 9.79 -28.97
C ALA A 113 0.99 9.96 -28.34
N SER A 114 1.28 9.16 -27.31
CA SER A 114 2.56 9.25 -26.64
C SER A 114 3.54 8.68 -27.64
N SER A 115 4.27 9.58 -28.30
CA SER A 115 5.26 9.23 -29.31
C SER A 115 6.26 8.23 -28.75
N LEU A 116 6.54 8.30 -27.44
CA LEU A 116 7.37 7.34 -26.72
C LEU A 116 6.74 5.94 -26.64
N VAL A 117 5.45 5.85 -26.27
CA VAL A 117 4.75 4.55 -26.20
C VAL A 117 4.67 3.91 -27.58
N ARG A 118 4.32 4.69 -28.61
CA ARG A 118 4.31 4.20 -29.99
C ARG A 118 5.71 3.85 -30.51
N ALA A 119 6.75 4.61 -30.15
CA ALA A 119 8.12 4.30 -30.56
C ALA A 119 8.62 2.99 -29.94
N TYR A 120 8.22 2.66 -28.71
CA TYR A 120 8.64 1.44 -28.02
C TYR A 120 7.78 0.22 -28.38
N PHE A 121 6.45 0.35 -28.39
CA PHE A 121 5.49 -0.74 -28.60
C PHE A 121 4.95 -0.83 -30.04
N GLY A 122 5.33 0.11 -30.91
CA GLY A 122 4.87 0.17 -32.30
C GLY A 122 3.38 0.52 -32.46
N GLU A 123 2.81 0.15 -33.60
CA GLU A 123 1.38 0.33 -33.91
C GLU A 123 0.49 -0.74 -33.25
N GLY A 124 1.08 -1.68 -32.52
CA GLY A 124 0.36 -2.74 -31.79
C GLY A 124 -0.36 -2.26 -30.52
N VAL A 125 -0.21 -0.99 -30.13
CA VAL A 125 -0.82 -0.41 -28.92
C VAL A 125 -2.34 -0.32 -29.11
N GLY A 126 -3.10 -0.98 -28.23
CA GLY A 126 -4.56 -1.06 -28.33
C GLY A 126 -5.08 -2.15 -29.26
N SER A 127 -4.19 -2.92 -29.91
CA SER A 127 -4.55 -4.10 -30.71
C SER A 127 -3.87 -5.36 -30.15
N THR A 128 -2.55 -5.44 -30.23
CA THR A 128 -1.74 -6.52 -29.64
C THR A 128 -1.49 -6.28 -28.15
N TYR A 129 -1.13 -5.06 -27.77
CA TYR A 129 -0.91 -4.68 -26.39
C TYR A 129 -2.21 -4.13 -25.79
N THR A 130 -2.54 -4.57 -24.59
CA THR A 130 -3.70 -4.04 -23.86
C THR A 130 -3.30 -2.74 -23.18
N VAL A 131 -4.22 -1.78 -23.14
CA VAL A 131 -4.04 -0.54 -22.39
C VAL A 131 -5.11 -0.47 -21.31
N SER A 132 -4.67 -0.33 -20.08
CA SER A 132 -5.54 -0.18 -18.92
C SER A 132 -5.32 1.19 -18.29
N ALA A 133 -6.37 1.79 -17.73
CA ALA A 133 -6.28 3.08 -17.07
C ALA A 133 -6.93 3.05 -15.69
N ILE A 134 -6.34 3.79 -14.76
CA ILE A 134 -6.85 4.00 -13.41
C ILE A 134 -6.89 5.50 -13.10
N ASN A 135 -7.99 5.94 -12.51
CA ASN A 135 -8.19 7.34 -12.15
C ASN A 135 -8.00 7.53 -10.64
N ILE A 136 -6.96 8.26 -10.25
CA ILE A 136 -6.63 8.55 -8.85
C ILE A 136 -7.13 9.95 -8.53
N SER A 137 -8.17 10.04 -7.69
CA SER A 137 -8.73 11.32 -7.25
C SER A 137 -8.13 11.77 -5.91
N PHE A 138 -7.94 13.07 -5.76
CA PHE A 138 -7.37 13.70 -4.56
C PHE A 138 -8.44 14.55 -3.86
N GLY A 139 -8.82 14.14 -2.66
CA GLY A 139 -9.79 14.85 -1.83
C GLY A 139 -10.40 13.99 -0.74
N GLY A 140 -10.49 14.55 0.47
CA GLY A 140 -11.24 13.97 1.60
C GLY A 140 -12.67 14.52 1.70
N GLU A 141 -13.38 14.13 2.76
CA GLU A 141 -14.74 14.60 3.07
C GLU A 141 -14.80 16.13 3.17
N ASP A 142 -13.78 16.74 3.77
CA ASP A 142 -13.73 18.19 3.94
C ASP A 142 -13.30 18.95 2.68
N GLY A 143 -12.65 18.31 1.70
CA GLY A 143 -12.32 18.87 0.37
C GLY A 143 -11.50 20.18 0.32
N LYS A 144 -11.09 20.72 1.47
CA LYS A 144 -10.58 22.10 1.62
C LYS A 144 -9.07 22.25 1.47
N VAL A 145 -8.30 21.20 1.77
CA VAL A 145 -6.82 21.30 1.88
C VAL A 145 -6.18 21.91 0.62
N TYR A 146 -6.54 21.44 -0.59
CA TYR A 146 -6.01 22.04 -1.82
C TYR A 146 -6.53 23.45 -2.07
N GLN A 147 -7.80 23.74 -1.73
CA GLN A 147 -8.40 25.06 -1.96
C GLN A 147 -7.69 26.14 -1.15
N GLU A 148 -7.32 25.81 0.10
CA GLU A 148 -6.61 26.68 1.04
C GLU A 148 -5.12 26.79 0.69
N LYS A 149 -4.43 25.66 0.49
CA LYS A 149 -2.96 25.66 0.33
C LYS A 149 -2.48 25.81 -1.10
N ARG A 150 -3.35 25.57 -2.09
CA ARG A 150 -3.03 25.56 -3.54
C ARG A 150 -1.83 24.70 -3.89
N TYR A 151 -1.68 23.58 -3.19
CA TYR A 151 -0.58 22.67 -3.37
C TYR A 151 -1.05 21.23 -3.18
N LEU A 152 -0.58 20.33 -4.04
CA LEU A 152 -0.80 18.89 -3.97
C LEU A 152 0.51 18.21 -4.34
N ARG A 153 0.95 17.28 -3.50
CA ARG A 153 2.06 16.37 -3.77
C ARG A 153 1.60 14.95 -3.54
N TRP A 154 1.69 14.13 -4.57
CA TRP A 154 1.45 12.69 -4.49
C TRP A 154 2.73 11.95 -4.90
N SER A 155 2.97 10.81 -4.27
CA SER A 155 4.17 10.01 -4.52
C SER A 155 3.78 8.56 -4.74
N ALA A 156 4.44 7.92 -5.70
CA ALA A 156 4.30 6.52 -5.99
C ALA A 156 5.66 5.87 -6.26
N LEU A 157 5.67 4.55 -6.19
CA LEU A 157 6.78 3.68 -6.54
C LEU A 157 6.41 2.87 -7.76
N LEU A 158 7.24 2.94 -8.79
CA LEU A 158 7.12 2.12 -9.99
C LEU A 158 8.29 1.14 -10.01
N GLY A 159 8.03 -0.14 -10.26
CA GLY A 159 9.11 -1.13 -10.29
C GLY A 159 8.75 -2.45 -10.96
N PHE A 160 9.75 -3.31 -11.04
CA PHE A 160 9.64 -4.67 -11.59
C PHE A 160 9.71 -5.72 -10.47
N GLY A 161 9.00 -6.83 -10.67
CA GLY A 161 8.85 -7.90 -9.69
C GLY A 161 7.85 -7.55 -8.58
N GLN A 162 7.98 -8.22 -7.43
CA GLN A 162 7.06 -8.05 -6.30
C GLN A 162 7.16 -6.65 -5.69
N SER A 163 6.02 -6.06 -5.33
CA SER A 163 6.02 -4.76 -4.64
C SER A 163 6.58 -4.89 -3.21
N PRO A 164 7.28 -3.86 -2.70
CA PRO A 164 7.78 -3.87 -1.32
C PRO A 164 6.61 -3.91 -0.33
N GLU A 165 6.68 -4.81 0.63
CA GLU A 165 5.70 -4.92 1.72
C GLU A 165 6.26 -4.30 3.00
N ASP A 166 5.43 -3.50 3.67
CA ASP A 166 5.75 -3.00 5.01
C ASP A 166 5.64 -4.16 6.01
N SER A 167 6.72 -4.43 6.74
CA SER A 167 6.75 -5.46 7.77
C SER A 167 7.38 -4.89 9.04
N PHE A 168 6.88 -5.35 10.19
CA PHE A 168 7.35 -4.86 11.48
C PHE A 168 8.85 -5.03 11.61
N SER A 169 9.52 -3.99 12.12
CA SER A 169 10.91 -4.07 12.50
C SER A 169 11.19 -5.29 13.40
N PRO A 170 12.31 -6.00 13.18
CA PRO A 170 12.73 -7.11 14.05
C PRO A 170 12.78 -6.73 15.53
N LEU A 171 13.07 -5.46 15.85
CA LEU A 171 13.05 -4.94 17.21
C LEU A 171 11.64 -4.97 17.81
N VAL A 172 10.64 -4.48 17.06
CA VAL A 172 9.23 -4.48 17.51
C VAL A 172 8.74 -5.91 17.72
N ILE A 173 9.07 -6.80 16.78
CA ILE A 173 8.77 -8.23 16.91
C ILE A 173 9.43 -8.80 18.18
N SER A 174 10.70 -8.46 18.45
CA SER A 174 11.42 -8.94 19.63
C SER A 174 10.81 -8.46 20.94
N ILE A 175 10.49 -7.16 21.04
CA ILE A 175 9.85 -6.59 22.23
C ILE A 175 8.49 -7.24 22.47
N THR A 176 7.69 -7.40 21.42
CA THR A 176 6.36 -8.03 21.51
C THR A 176 6.47 -9.49 21.93
N ALA A 177 7.44 -10.22 21.38
CA ALA A 177 7.71 -11.61 21.72
C ALA A 177 8.10 -11.78 23.20
N VAL A 178 8.95 -10.90 23.74
CA VAL A 178 9.31 -10.94 25.17
C VAL A 178 8.14 -10.53 26.05
N ALA A 179 7.48 -9.41 25.72
CA ALA A 179 6.38 -8.86 26.53
C ALA A 179 5.19 -9.83 26.67
N LEU A 180 4.86 -10.57 25.61
CA LEU A 180 3.77 -11.57 25.63
C LEU A 180 4.26 -12.97 26.00
N GLY A 181 5.48 -13.32 25.62
CA GLY A 181 6.06 -14.64 25.86
C GLY A 181 6.40 -14.89 27.32
N THR A 182 6.91 -13.89 28.05
CA THR A 182 7.28 -14.04 29.46
C THR A 182 6.07 -14.37 30.35
N PRO A 183 4.94 -13.62 30.30
CA PRO A 183 3.74 -13.96 31.07
C PRO A 183 3.17 -15.33 30.72
N LEU A 184 3.15 -15.70 29.43
CA LEU A 184 2.66 -17.00 28.98
C LEU A 184 3.52 -18.15 29.52
N ALA A 185 4.85 -18.02 29.44
CA ALA A 185 5.78 -19.00 29.98
C ALA A 185 5.62 -19.15 31.51
N MET A 186 5.47 -18.03 32.23
CA MET A 186 5.21 -18.05 33.68
C MET A 186 3.89 -18.76 34.02
N LEU A 187 2.82 -18.53 33.25
CA LEU A 187 1.54 -19.21 33.43
C LEU A 187 1.65 -20.72 33.20
N LEU A 188 2.35 -21.14 32.14
CA LEU A 188 2.54 -22.55 31.83
C LEU A 188 3.40 -23.26 32.88
N LEU A 189 4.54 -22.67 33.25
CA LEU A 189 5.42 -23.20 34.29
C LEU A 189 4.70 -23.26 35.65
N GLY A 190 4.03 -22.19 36.04
CA GLY A 190 3.24 -22.12 37.26
C GLY A 190 2.13 -23.17 37.28
N GLY A 191 1.39 -23.31 36.17
CA GLY A 191 0.34 -24.31 36.00
C GLY A 191 0.87 -25.74 36.12
N CYS A 192 1.98 -26.06 35.43
CA CYS A 192 2.63 -27.36 35.53
C CYS A 192 3.08 -27.68 36.97
N VAL A 193 3.68 -26.70 37.66
CA VAL A 193 4.11 -26.87 39.07
C VAL A 193 2.91 -27.17 39.96
N VAL A 194 1.82 -26.41 39.83
CA VAL A 194 0.59 -26.61 40.62
C VAL A 194 -0.02 -27.99 40.35
N LEU A 195 -0.13 -28.40 39.08
CA LEU A 195 -0.68 -29.71 38.71
C LEU A 195 0.19 -30.87 39.24
N CYS A 196 1.51 -30.76 39.13
CA CYS A 196 2.45 -31.74 39.68
C CYS A 196 2.36 -31.82 41.21
N ALA A 197 2.24 -30.68 41.89
CA ALA A 197 2.08 -30.63 43.34
C ALA A 197 0.74 -31.24 43.81
N GLN A 198 -0.35 -30.97 43.09
CA GLN A 198 -1.66 -31.57 43.38
C GLN A 198 -1.66 -33.09 43.16
N ARG A 199 -1.02 -33.59 42.10
CA ARG A 199 -0.88 -35.04 41.87
C ARG A 199 -0.09 -35.74 42.97
N ARG A 200 1.00 -35.14 43.48
CA ARG A 200 1.75 -35.70 44.61
C ARG A 200 0.89 -35.77 45.87
N ARG A 201 0.15 -34.71 46.20
CA ARG A 201 -0.77 -34.72 47.36
C ARG A 201 -1.88 -35.76 47.26
N TYR A 202 -2.36 -36.06 46.05
CA TYR A 202 -3.36 -37.11 45.83
C TYR A 202 -2.76 -38.53 45.93
N SER A 203 -1.47 -38.69 45.64
CA SER A 203 -0.76 -39.98 45.71
C SER A 203 -0.34 -40.36 47.13
N ASP A 204 -0.12 -39.38 48.02
CA ASP A 204 0.18 -39.60 49.44
C ASP A 204 -1.09 -39.92 50.27
N TYR A 205 -2.25 -40.07 49.63
CA TYR A 205 -3.49 -40.47 50.29
C TYR A 205 -3.48 -42.00 50.48
N GLU A 206 -3.13 -42.46 51.68
CA GLU A 206 -3.37 -43.86 52.06
C GLU A 206 -4.89 -44.10 52.14
N PRO A 207 -5.46 -45.02 51.34
CA PRO A 207 -6.86 -45.37 51.50
C PRO A 207 -7.03 -46.05 52.86
N ILE A 208 -7.88 -45.46 53.69
CA ILE A 208 -8.26 -46.05 54.97
C ILE A 208 -9.19 -47.23 54.66
N ASN A 209 -8.62 -48.44 54.55
CA ASN A 209 -9.31 -49.70 54.79
C ASN A 209 -8.34 -50.88 54.88
#